data_AF-A0A4P6EPE3-F1
#
_entry.id   AF-A0A4P6EPE3-F1
#
_cell.length_a   1.000
_cell.length_b   1.000
_cell.length_c   1.000
_cell.angle_alpha   90.00
_cell.angle_beta   90.00
_cell.angle_gamma   90.00
#
_symmetry.space_group_name_H-M   'P 1'
#
loop_
_entity.id
_entity.type
_entity.pdbx_description
1 polymer ?
#
loop_
_entity_poly.entity_id
_entity_poly.type
_entity_poly.pdbx_seq_one_letter_code
_entity_poly.pdbx_strand_id
1 'polypeptide(L)'
;MTPADHQRLADVLNATPARWMLTYDNEPAVRDLYPDRRVVAYEIPNSANRARLAVEYAVFSDDVSLPADLMLLPRSAGTLIDRAGATDCGAPAELLGSAA
;
A
#
# COMPACT_ATOMS: atom_id res chain seq x y z
N MET A 1 -5.38 5.57 19.67
CA MET A 1 -4.60 4.37 20.06
C MET A 1 -3.22 4.83 20.48
N THR A 2 -2.56 4.11 21.40
CA THR A 2 -1.16 4.41 21.75
C THR A 2 -0.20 3.75 20.74
N PRO A 3 1.07 4.18 20.66
CA PRO A 3 2.08 3.50 19.84
C PRO A 3 2.18 1.98 20.13
N ALA A 4 2.04 1.58 21.40
CA ALA A 4 2.06 0.18 21.79
C ALA A 4 0.85 -0.60 21.25
N ASP A 5 -0.34 0.01 21.20
CA ASP A 5 -1.52 -0.60 20.61
C ASP A 5 -1.34 -0.83 19.09
N HIS A 6 -0.71 0.13 18.41
CA HIS A 6 -0.41 0.02 16.98
C HIS A 6 0.61 -1.09 16.70
N GLN A 7 1.67 -1.19 17.50
CA GLN A 7 2.64 -2.28 17.37
C GLN A 7 1.98 -3.65 17.58
N ARG A 8 1.18 -3.79 18.64
CA ARG A 8 0.47 -5.04 18.93
C ARG A 8 -0.46 -5.45 17.77
N LEU A 9 -1.16 -4.49 17.17
CA LEU A 9 -2.00 -4.76 16.01
C LEU A 9 -1.16 -5.22 14.81
N ALA A 10 -0.04 -4.54 14.54
CA ALA A 10 0.87 -4.92 13.46
C ALA A 10 1.42 -6.34 13.65
N ASP A 11 1.83 -6.70 14.88
CA ASP A 11 2.33 -8.04 15.19
C ASP A 11 1.28 -9.13 14.90
N VAL A 12 0.03 -8.91 15.32
CA VAL A 12 -1.07 -9.86 15.10
C VAL A 12 -1.42 -10.00 13.62
N LEU A 13 -1.50 -8.87 12.90
CA LEU A 13 -1.79 -8.89 11.45
C LEU A 13 -0.62 -9.47 10.65
N ASN A 14 0.62 -9.30 11.09
CA ASN A 14 1.76 -9.86 10.39
C ASN A 14 1.88 -11.38 10.57
N ALA A 15 1.41 -11.91 11.69
CA ALA A 15 1.40 -13.35 11.98
C ALA A 15 0.12 -14.07 11.49
N THR A 16 -0.90 -13.33 11.04
CA THR A 16 -2.17 -13.95 10.63
C THR A 16 -2.08 -14.53 9.21
N PRO A 17 -2.58 -15.76 8.98
CA PRO A 17 -2.69 -16.33 7.64
C PRO A 17 -3.91 -15.80 6.87
N ALA A 18 -4.75 -14.99 7.53
CA ALA A 18 -5.93 -14.42 6.88
C ALA A 18 -5.53 -13.35 5.86
N ARG A 19 -6.35 -13.20 4.80
CA ARG A 19 -6.24 -12.07 3.88
C ARG A 19 -6.81 -10.82 4.54
N TRP A 20 -6.05 -9.72 4.53
CA TRP A 20 -6.49 -8.48 5.16
C TRP A 20 -6.03 -7.24 4.39
N MET A 21 -6.80 -6.18 4.58
CA MET A 21 -6.46 -4.81 4.22
C MET A 21 -6.72 -3.94 5.45
N LEU A 22 -5.82 -3.02 5.74
CA LEU A 22 -5.93 -2.08 6.84
C LEU A 22 -5.75 -0.66 6.33
N THR A 23 -6.65 0.24 6.71
CA THR A 23 -6.55 1.67 6.41
C THR A 23 -6.04 2.44 7.61
N TYR A 24 -5.16 3.40 7.37
CA TYR A 24 -4.63 4.32 8.37
C TYR A 24 -4.81 5.77 7.89
N ASP A 25 -4.98 6.69 8.84
CA ASP A 25 -4.79 8.12 8.60
C ASP A 25 -3.34 8.40 8.11
N ASN A 26 -3.03 9.64 7.72
CA ASN A 26 -1.68 10.06 7.31
C ASN A 26 -0.67 10.05 8.48
N GLU A 27 -0.39 8.87 9.02
CA GLU A 27 0.53 8.64 10.13
C GLU A 27 1.86 8.10 9.56
N PRO A 28 2.97 8.85 9.65
CA PRO A 28 4.25 8.45 9.07
C PRO A 28 4.77 7.09 9.56
N ALA A 29 4.39 6.70 10.79
CA ALA A 29 4.82 5.47 11.43
C ALA A 29 4.28 4.18 10.75
N VAL A 30 3.31 4.29 9.83
CA VAL A 30 2.78 3.12 9.10
C VAL A 30 3.89 2.35 8.38
N ARG A 31 4.91 3.04 7.86
CA ARG A 31 6.04 2.39 7.18
C ARG A 31 6.91 1.57 8.14
N ASP A 32 7.05 2.03 9.38
CA ASP A 32 7.84 1.34 10.39
C ASP A 32 7.09 0.11 10.94
N LEU A 33 5.76 0.19 11.01
CA LEU A 33 4.90 -0.91 11.47
C LEU A 33 4.75 -2.04 10.43
N TYR A 34 4.80 -1.70 9.15
CA TYR A 34 4.56 -2.63 8.05
C TYR A 34 5.64 -2.55 6.95
N PRO A 35 6.93 -2.71 7.28
CA PRO A 35 8.04 -2.48 6.35
C PRO A 35 8.03 -3.42 5.15
N ASP A 36 7.53 -4.64 5.34
CA ASP A 36 7.49 -5.68 4.32
C ASP A 36 6.15 -5.75 3.59
N ARG A 37 5.18 -4.88 3.90
CA ARG A 37 3.84 -4.93 3.29
C ARG A 37 3.72 -3.93 2.15
N ARG A 38 2.81 -4.21 1.22
CA ARG A 38 2.43 -3.25 0.19
C ARG A 38 1.58 -2.16 0.83
N VAL A 39 1.99 -0.91 0.68
CA VAL A 39 1.30 0.27 1.19
C VAL A 39 0.92 1.19 0.03
N VAL A 40 -0.34 1.57 -0.06
CA VAL A 40 -0.84 2.52 -1.07
C VAL A 40 -1.30 3.78 -0.36
N ALA A 41 -0.70 4.92 -0.70
CA ALA A 41 -1.24 6.21 -0.31
C ALA A 41 -2.37 6.60 -1.26
N TYR A 42 -3.47 7.09 -0.72
CA TYR A 42 -4.61 7.56 -1.51
C TYR A 42 -5.26 8.77 -0.86
N GLU A 43 -5.88 9.58 -1.69
CA GLU A 43 -6.51 10.82 -1.24
C GLU A 43 -8.01 10.61 -0.99
N ILE A 44 -8.51 11.03 0.17
CA ILE A 44 -9.94 11.09 0.45
C ILE A 44 -10.38 12.56 0.54
N PRO A 45 -11.38 12.98 -0.25
CA PRO A 45 -12.06 14.26 -0.03
C PRO A 45 -12.80 14.22 1.30
N ASN A 46 -12.34 14.99 2.28
CA ASN A 46 -13.03 15.14 3.54
C ASN A 46 -13.85 16.43 3.50
N SER A 47 -15.17 16.29 3.47
CA SER A 47 -16.12 17.42 3.43
C SER A 47 -16.67 17.81 4.80
N ALA A 48 -16.25 17.16 5.89
CA ALA A 48 -16.70 17.51 7.23
C ALA A 48 -16.05 18.81 7.69
N ASN A 49 -16.87 19.80 8.10
CA ASN A 49 -16.51 21.14 8.58
C ASN A 49 -15.85 22.09 7.54
N ARG A 50 -14.84 21.64 6.78
CA ARG A 50 -14.24 22.35 5.63
C ARG A 50 -13.72 21.33 4.63
N ALA A 51 -13.98 21.56 3.34
CA ALA A 51 -13.44 20.72 2.27
C ALA A 51 -11.91 20.71 2.33
N ARG A 52 -11.33 19.56 2.65
CA ARG A 52 -9.89 19.31 2.62
C ARG A 52 -9.62 17.98 1.95
N LEU A 53 -8.51 17.90 1.24
CA LEU A 53 -7.98 16.63 0.77
C LEU A 53 -7.18 16.00 1.92
N ALA A 54 -7.60 14.84 2.40
CA ALA A 54 -6.85 14.04 3.36
C ALA A 54 -6.09 12.95 2.61
N VAL A 55 -4.91 12.58 3.11
CA VAL A 55 -4.17 11.40 2.64
C VAL A 55 -4.39 10.30 3.66
N GLU A 56 -4.60 9.09 3.17
CA GLU A 56 -4.67 7.87 3.96
C GLU A 56 -3.77 6.80 3.34
N TYR A 57 -3.44 5.78 4.13
CA TYR A 57 -2.64 4.64 3.69
C TYR A 57 -3.46 3.35 3.77
N ALA A 58 -3.47 2.57 2.70
CA ALA A 58 -3.98 1.20 2.69
C ALA A 58 -2.81 0.22 2.70
N VAL A 59 -2.76 -0.63 3.71
CA VAL A 59 -1.76 -1.69 3.88
C VAL A 59 -2.41 -3.03 3.55
N PHE A 60 -1.72 -3.85 2.75
CA PHE A 60 -2.24 -5.13 2.28
C PHE A 60 -1.37 -6.29 2.76
N SER A 61 -2.00 -7.40 3.15
CA SER A 61 -1.31 -8.68 3.31
C SER A 61 -0.80 -9.18 1.94
N ASP A 62 0.22 -10.05 1.94
CA ASP A 62 0.84 -10.52 0.69
C ASP A 62 -0.12 -11.36 -0.17
N ASP A 63 -1.06 -12.06 0.46
CA ASP A 63 -2.03 -12.94 -0.20
C ASP A 63 -3.21 -12.18 -0.85
N VAL A 64 -3.21 -10.85 -0.82
CA VAL A 64 -4.18 -10.02 -1.54
C VAL A 64 -3.66 -9.73 -2.95
N SER A 65 -4.29 -10.26 -4.00
CA SER A 65 -3.96 -9.86 -5.37
C SER A 65 -4.44 -8.43 -5.62
N LEU A 66 -3.52 -7.55 -6.03
CA LEU A 66 -3.84 -6.18 -6.41
C LEU A 66 -3.72 -6.05 -7.93
N PRO A 67 -4.68 -5.42 -8.62
CA PRO A 67 -4.52 -5.12 -10.02
C PRO A 67 -3.39 -4.11 -10.22
N ALA A 68 -2.70 -4.17 -11.36
CA ALA A 68 -1.56 -3.30 -11.65
C ALA A 68 -1.97 -1.80 -11.74
N ASP A 69 -3.22 -1.54 -12.09
CA ASP A 69 -3.85 -0.23 -12.21
C ASP A 69 -4.73 0.12 -11.00
N LEU A 70 -4.42 -0.43 -9.82
CA LEU A 70 -5.21 -0.21 -8.61
C LEU A 70 -5.44 1.28 -8.36
N MET A 71 -6.71 1.69 -8.48
CA MET A 71 -7.22 2.95 -7.94
C MET A 71 -8.11 2.64 -6.74
N LEU A 72 -7.65 3.00 -5.54
CA LEU A 72 -8.38 2.64 -4.32
C LEU A 72 -9.71 3.40 -4.19
N LEU A 73 -9.73 4.68 -4.57
CA LEU A 73 -10.97 5.47 -4.68
C LEU A 73 -11.09 6.12 -6.06
N PRO A 74 -12.31 6.24 -6.59
CA PRO A 74 -12.55 6.97 -7.82
C PRO A 74 -12.22 8.45 -7.64
N ARG A 75 -11.41 9.00 -8.56
CA ARG A 75 -10.91 10.41 -8.57
C ARG A 75 -9.87 10.77 -7.52
N SER A 76 -9.26 9.79 -6.86
CA SER A 76 -8.05 10.01 -6.05
C SER A 76 -6.83 9.48 -6.79
N ALA A 77 -5.73 10.24 -6.83
CA ALA A 77 -4.46 9.67 -7.23
C ALA A 77 -4.01 8.69 -6.13
N GLY A 78 -3.86 7.41 -6.48
CA GLY A 78 -3.28 6.40 -5.60
C GLY A 78 -1.83 6.17 -6.00
N THR A 79 -0.91 6.20 -5.05
CA THR A 79 0.50 5.89 -5.29
C THR A 79 0.88 4.66 -4.47
N LEU A 80 1.28 3.59 -5.14
CA LEU A 80 1.94 2.47 -4.46
C LEU A 80 3.28 2.96 -3.92
N ILE A 81 3.46 2.85 -2.61
CA ILE A 81 4.72 3.14 -1.94
C ILE A 81 5.43 1.80 -1.82
N ASP A 82 6.41 1.60 -2.70
CA ASP A 82 7.13 0.33 -2.81
C ASP A 82 8.01 0.03 -1.58
N ARG A 83 8.28 -1.26 -1.41
CA ARG A 83 9.15 -1.86 -0.39
C ARG A 83 10.51 -1.16 -0.38
N ALA A 84 11.05 -0.93 0.81
CA ALA A 84 12.49 -0.70 0.96
C ALA A 84 13.22 -2.00 0.58
N GLY A 85 13.48 -2.22 -0.70
CA GLY A 85 14.30 -3.34 -1.19
C GLY A 85 13.80 -4.17 -2.38
N ALA A 86 12.87 -3.70 -3.22
CA ALA A 86 12.52 -4.44 -4.43
C ALA A 86 13.53 -4.15 -5.56
N THR A 87 14.42 -5.11 -5.83
CA THR A 87 15.19 -5.16 -7.09
C THR A 87 14.25 -5.19 -8.28
N ASP A 88 14.53 -4.27 -9.21
CA ASP A 88 14.10 -4.20 -10.60
C ASP A 88 13.33 -5.44 -11.08
N CYS A 89 12.01 -5.28 -11.28
CA CYS A 89 11.19 -6.27 -11.95
C CYS A 89 11.66 -6.30 -13.41
N GLY A 90 12.34 -7.39 -13.79
CA GLY A 90 13.07 -7.52 -15.04
C GLY A 90 12.37 -6.94 -16.26
N ALA A 91 13.15 -6.16 -17.01
CA ALA A 91 12.81 -5.76 -18.37
C ALA A 91 12.30 -6.95 -19.20
N PRO A 92 11.33 -6.75 -20.11
CA PRO A 92 10.84 -7.83 -20.94
C PRO A 92 11.99 -8.35 -21.80
N ALA A 93 12.19 -9.68 -21.77
CA ALA A 93 13.06 -10.37 -22.70
C ALA A 93 12.55 -10.09 -24.12
N GLU A 94 13.30 -9.31 -24.91
CA GLU A 94 13.04 -9.18 -26.34
C GLU A 94 13.18 -10.56 -27.00
N LEU A 95 12.05 -11.06 -27.48
CA LEU A 95 11.94 -12.29 -28.25
C LEU A 95 12.39 -12.00 -29.70
N LEU A 96 13.60 -12.46 -30.03
CA LEU A 96 14.11 -12.90 -31.33
C LEU A 96 13.36 -12.46 -32.60
N GLY A 97 14.05 -11.66 -33.42
CA GLY A 97 13.79 -11.51 -34.86
C GLY A 97 15.08 -11.59 -35.66
N SER A 98 15.46 -12.80 -36.06
CA SER A 98 16.48 -13.05 -37.08
C SER A 98 15.98 -12.56 -38.44
N ALA A 99 16.81 -11.79 -39.14
CA ALA A 99 16.73 -11.66 -40.59
C ALA A 99 18.15 -11.68 -41.16
N ALA A 100 18.28 -12.46 -42.23
CA ALA A 100 19.47 -12.93 -42.93
C ALA A 100 20.44 -11.85 -43.42
#